data_AF-A0AAU6PH58-F1
#
_entry.id   AF-A0AAU6PH58-F1
#
_cell.length_a   1.000
_cell.length_b   1.000
_cell.length_c   1.000
_cell.angle_alpha   90.00
_cell.angle_beta   90.00
_cell.angle_gamma   90.00
#
_symmetry.space_group_name_H-M   'P 1'
#
loop_
_entity.id
_entity.type
_entity.pdbx_description
1 polymer ?
#
loop_
_entity_poly.entity_id
_entity_poly.type
_entity_poly.pdbx_seq_one_letter_code
_entity_poly.pdbx_strand_id
1 'polypeptide(L)' 'MNNHQNATFHQIENFLKTPLALLGVDLKNFQFNKIGHFANHPYLYKGLY' A
#
# COMPACT_ATOMS: atom_id res chain seq x y z
N MET A 1 2.64 -18.59 25.37
CA MET A 1 3.50 -17.68 24.57
C MET A 1 4.64 -17.28 25.47
N ASN A 2 5.88 -17.58 25.09
CA ASN A 2 7.04 -17.24 25.95
C ASN A 2 7.46 -15.78 25.71
N ASN A 3 8.16 -15.19 26.67
CA ASN A 3 8.54 -13.78 26.65
C ASN A 3 9.44 -13.43 25.46
N HIS A 4 10.18 -14.41 24.94
CA HIS A 4 11.06 -14.28 23.79
C HIS A 4 10.27 -14.13 22.48
N GLN A 5 9.22 -14.94 22.27
CA GLN A 5 8.32 -14.83 21.12
C GLN A 5 7.67 -13.44 21.07
N ASN A 6 7.25 -12.91 22.23
CA ASN A 6 6.62 -11.59 22.29
C ASN A 6 7.61 -10.47 21.90
N ALA A 7 8.87 -10.57 22.33
CA ALA A 7 9.92 -9.65 21.93
C ALA A 7 10.21 -9.71 20.42
N THR A 8 10.24 -10.93 19.85
CA THR A 8 10.42 -11.11 18.40
C THR A 8 9.26 -10.50 17.60
N PHE A 9 8.01 -10.71 18.02
CA PHE A 9 6.85 -10.11 17.35
C PHE A 9 6.88 -8.59 17.39
N HIS A 10 7.24 -7.99 18.52
CA HIS A 10 7.40 -6.53 18.63
C HIS A 10 8.48 -5.97 17.71
N GLN A 11 9.61 -6.69 17.56
CA GLN A 11 10.67 -6.27 16.62
C GLN A 11 10.17 -6.32 15.17
N ILE A 12 9.44 -7.37 14.80
CA ILE A 12 8.85 -7.50 13.45
C ILE A 12 7.82 -6.40 13.21
N GLU A 13 6.94 -6.12 14.17
CA GLU A 13 5.93 -5.06 14.07
C GLU A 13 6.59 -3.69 13.86
N ASN A 14 7.61 -3.36 14.65
CA ASN A 14 8.34 -2.10 14.49
C ASN A 14 9.14 -2.03 13.19
N PHE A 15 9.73 -3.14 12.76
CA PHE A 15 10.44 -3.21 11.48
C PHE A 15 9.48 -2.97 10.31
N LEU A 16 8.26 -3.53 10.37
CA LEU A 16 7.27 -3.41 9.32
C LEU A 16 6.54 -2.06 9.31
N LYS A 17 6.46 -1.33 10.42
CA LYS A 17 5.76 -0.04 10.51
C LYS A 17 6.18 0.96 9.43
N THR A 18 7.49 1.15 9.27
CA THR A 18 8.05 2.10 8.30
C THR A 18 7.76 1.72 6.85
N PRO A 19 8.09 0.50 6.37
CA PRO A 19 7.80 0.12 4.99
C PRO A 19 6.29 0.04 4.70
N LEU A 20 5.44 -0.32 5.67
CA LEU A 20 3.98 -0.29 5.47
C LEU A 20 3.46 1.16 5.30
N ALA A 21 3.96 2.09 6.11
CA ALA A 21 3.59 3.50 5.98
C ALA A 21 4.02 4.07 4.62
N LEU A 22 5.24 3.75 4.18
CA LEU A 22 5.76 4.15 2.88
C LEU A 22 4.93 3.55 1.74
N LEU A 23 4.66 2.23 1.80
CA LEU A 23 3.83 1.53 0.82
C LEU A 23 2.43 2.15 0.71
N GLY A 24 1.80 2.52 1.83
CA GLY A 24 0.49 3.17 1.83
C GLY A 24 0.50 4.52 1.11
N VAL A 25 1.56 5.32 1.30
CA VAL A 25 1.73 6.60 0.60
C VAL A 25 1.95 6.38 -0.90
N ASP A 26 2.83 5.45 -1.26
CA ASP A 26 3.14 5.14 -2.66
C ASP A 26 1.91 4.58 -3.40
N LEU A 27 1.11 3.72 -2.75
CA LEU A 27 -0.14 3.22 -3.31
C LEU A 27 -1.16 4.34 -3.54
N LYS A 28 -1.29 5.28 -2.58
CA LYS A 28 -2.19 6.43 -2.71
C LYS A 28 -1.75 7.34 -3.87
N ASN A 29 -0.46 7.61 -3.98
CA ASN A 29 0.11 8.40 -5.06
C ASN A 29 -0.04 7.70 -6.42
N PHE A 30 0.16 6.39 -6.46
CA PHE A 30 -0.03 5.57 -7.66
C PHE A 30 -1.47 5.59 -8.14
N GLN A 31 -2.44 5.41 -7.23
CA GLN A 31 -3.87 5.50 -7.57
C GLN A 31 -4.26 6.89 -8.03
N PHE A 32 -3.79 7.95 -7.37
CA PHE A 32 -4.07 9.33 -7.76
C PHE A 32 -3.54 9.64 -9.18
N ASN A 33 -2.30 9.25 -9.46
CA ASN A 33 -1.72 9.40 -10.80
C ASN A 33 -2.52 8.63 -11.85
N LYS A 34 -2.94 7.40 -11.52
CA LYS A 34 -3.74 6.56 -12.43
C LYS A 34 -5.12 7.15 -12.73
N ILE A 35 -5.81 7.70 -11.72
CA ILE A 35 -7.13 8.34 -11.88
C ILE A 35 -7.04 9.55 -12.80
N GLY A 36 -6.02 10.40 -12.65
CA GLY A 36 -5.79 11.55 -13.54
C GLY A 36 -5.55 11.15 -14.99
N HIS A 37 -4.88 10.03 -15.24
CA HIS A 37 -4.65 9.52 -16.58
C HIS A 37 -5.84 8.78 -17.18
N PHE A 38 -6.67 8.07 -16.39
CA PHE A 38 -7.87 7.40 -16.89
C PHE A 38 -8.90 8.37 -17.48
N ALA A 39 -9.05 9.56 -16.91
CA ALA A 39 -9.92 10.60 -17.47
C ALA A 39 -9.55 11.00 -18.91
N ASN A 40 -8.27 10.81 -19.29
CA ASN A 40 -7.75 11.12 -20.62
C ASN A 40 -7.76 9.92 -21.59
N HIS A 41 -8.17 8.73 -21.12
CA HIS A 41 -8.17 7.49 -21.91
C HIS A 41 -9.54 6.79 -21.86
N PRO A 42 -10.56 7.32 -22.55
CA PRO A 42 -11.94 6.81 -22.52
C PRO A 42 -12.08 5.35 -22.98
N TYR A 43 -11.11 4.80 -23.71
CA TYR A 43 -11.13 3.39 -24.13
C TYR A 43 -10.79 2.40 -22.99
N LEU A 44 -10.06 2.84 -21.95
CA LEU A 44 -9.76 2.00 -20.79
C LEU A 44 -10.95 1.86 -19.83
N TYR A 45 -11.88 2.82 -19.85
CA TYR A 45 -13.11 2.78 -19.05
C TYR A 45 -14.12 1.76 -19.59
N LYS A 46 -14.06 1.46 -20.90
CA LYS A 46 -15.05 0.65 -21.61
C LYS A 46 -14.93 -0.87 -21.36
N GLY A 47 -13.86 -1.32 -20.70
CA GLY A 47 -13.64 -2.73 -20.35
C GLY A 47 -14.03 -3.12 -18.92
N LEU A 48 -14.61 -2.19 -18.14
CA LEU A 48 -14.97 -2.39 -16.73
C LEU A 48 -16.48 -2.38 -16.47
N TYR A 49 -17.31 -2.42 -17.53
CA TYR A 49 -18.76 -2.55 -17.47
C TYR A 49 -19.21 -3.91 -18.01
#